data_AF-X0SYI1-F1
#
_entry.id   AF-X0SYI1-F1
#
_cell.length_a   1.000
_cell.length_b   1.000
_cell.length_c   1.000
_cell.angle_alpha   90.00
_cell.angle_beta   90.00
_cell.angle_gamma   90.00
#
_symmetry.space_group_name_H-M   'P 1'
#
loop_
_entity.id
_entity.type
_entity.pdbx_description
1 polymer ?
#
loop_
_entity_poly.entity_id
_entity_poly.type
_entity_poly.pdbx_seq_one_letter_code
_entity_poly.pdbx_strand_id
1 'polypeptide(L)'
;MQQDDEAYEREFHEDISRKRSRFTEEYLSEFKVVLNDAVNVDLQRNERLIDNYISTLLRSAEEAERKDSFSKTALFDETEFTTSEDRVLIALIGSVRQLIENIEYRSIIEKHLDNNSLRELACELIEILWKKNIERKKRKFVNSMIRDIRERLRVRTSATQVEDVDLYLVKMDLKKIEKFEEITRFLQKEAVISEENVQGFRVVASKSPFAGAGEVKSASRLRVAFSEAYKEYNQPYKYLRSLMSNELLSPSEFYKYFVKIDYKILNRDGYEVSGGERSEFRLLQEIKDAQNYDILLIDEPESSFDNMFLKDEVNQIIKEISKTMPVVVVTHNNTVGASIGADYCVYASKELEGTDVIYRLYSGHPTDRELVSQDGKQLSNFDVILNSLEAGDQAYNERRKGYEDIKDR
;
A
#
# COMPACT_ATOMS: atom_id res chain seq x y z
N MET A 1 -28.96 -9.47 -17.75
CA MET A 1 -27.74 -9.16 -18.52
C MET A 1 -27.13 -7.85 -18.03
N GLN A 2 -27.68 -6.64 -18.28
CA GLN A 2 -27.06 -5.38 -17.81
C GLN A 2 -26.80 -5.25 -16.29
N GLN A 3 -27.68 -5.82 -15.44
CA GLN A 3 -27.51 -5.74 -13.99
C GLN A 3 -26.42 -6.68 -13.44
N ASP A 4 -26.01 -7.67 -14.24
CA ASP A 4 -25.00 -8.68 -13.91
C ASP A 4 -23.61 -8.15 -14.28
N ASP A 5 -23.51 -7.48 -15.43
CA ASP A 5 -22.26 -6.88 -15.92
C ASP A 5 -21.75 -5.79 -14.96
N GLU A 6 -22.60 -4.86 -14.51
CA GLU A 6 -22.23 -3.81 -13.54
C GLU A 6 -21.76 -4.36 -12.18
N ALA A 7 -22.33 -5.50 -11.76
CA ALA A 7 -21.93 -6.17 -10.53
C ALA A 7 -20.56 -6.83 -10.70
N TYR A 8 -20.34 -7.48 -11.85
CA TYR A 8 -19.06 -8.09 -12.20
C TYR A 8 -17.94 -7.05 -12.34
N GLU A 9 -18.21 -5.88 -12.94
CA GLU A 9 -17.21 -4.79 -13.00
C GLU A 9 -16.78 -4.35 -11.60
N ARG A 10 -17.76 -4.16 -10.71
CA ARG A 10 -17.51 -3.72 -9.33
C ARG A 10 -16.69 -4.75 -8.56
N GLU A 11 -17.03 -6.03 -8.67
CA GLU A 11 -16.27 -7.11 -8.03
C GLU A 11 -14.83 -7.16 -8.55
N PHE A 12 -14.64 -7.03 -9.85
CA PHE A 12 -13.31 -6.98 -10.48
C PHE A 12 -12.45 -5.82 -9.94
N HIS A 13 -13.01 -4.61 -9.89
CA HIS A 13 -12.30 -3.46 -9.32
C HIS A 13 -11.98 -3.63 -7.84
N GLU A 14 -12.89 -4.21 -7.06
CA GLU A 14 -12.65 -4.51 -5.65
C GLU A 14 -11.53 -5.52 -5.43
N ASP A 15 -11.49 -6.59 -6.23
CA ASP A 15 -10.46 -7.62 -6.14
C ASP A 15 -9.07 -7.07 -6.47
N ILE A 16 -8.97 -6.25 -7.53
CA ILE A 16 -7.72 -5.57 -7.89
C ILE A 16 -7.28 -4.65 -6.75
N SER A 17 -8.20 -3.84 -6.22
CA SER A 17 -7.92 -2.94 -5.10
C SER A 17 -7.47 -3.70 -3.86
N ARG A 18 -8.04 -4.87 -3.56
CA ARG A 18 -7.61 -5.75 -2.46
C ARG A 18 -6.21 -6.30 -2.70
N LYS A 19 -5.93 -6.89 -3.87
CA LYS A 19 -4.62 -7.47 -4.19
C LYS A 19 -3.51 -6.39 -4.22
N ARG A 20 -3.85 -5.15 -4.58
CA ARG A 20 -2.92 -4.00 -4.61
C ARG A 20 -3.03 -3.09 -3.38
N SER A 21 -3.73 -3.51 -2.33
CA SER A 21 -3.85 -2.75 -1.07
C SER A 21 -2.48 -2.42 -0.44
N ARG A 22 -1.52 -3.33 -0.58
CA ARG A 22 -0.13 -3.12 -0.16
C ARG A 22 0.52 -1.93 -0.85
N PHE A 23 0.34 -1.78 -2.16
CA PHE A 23 0.88 -0.63 -2.91
C PHE A 23 0.25 0.67 -2.42
N THR A 24 -1.07 0.69 -2.21
CA THR A 24 -1.78 1.85 -1.64
C THR A 24 -1.23 2.22 -0.27
N GLU A 25 -0.97 1.25 0.60
CA GLU A 25 -0.43 1.50 1.94
C GLU A 25 1.02 1.99 1.91
N GLU A 26 1.86 1.41 1.06
CA GLU A 26 3.24 1.87 0.84
C GLU A 26 3.27 3.30 0.29
N TYR A 27 2.43 3.61 -0.72
CA TYR A 27 2.35 4.96 -1.32
C TYR A 27 1.88 6.02 -0.31
N LEU A 28 0.91 5.70 0.55
CA LEU A 28 0.38 6.65 1.53
C LEU A 28 1.18 6.69 2.85
N SER A 29 2.22 5.86 3.00
CA SER A 29 3.01 5.76 4.21
C SER A 29 3.70 7.08 4.59
N GLU A 30 4.23 7.81 3.60
CA GLU A 30 4.84 9.12 3.81
C GLU A 30 3.82 10.15 4.29
N PHE A 31 2.63 10.16 3.68
CA PHE A 31 1.54 11.05 4.09
C PHE A 31 1.04 10.74 5.51
N LYS A 32 1.01 9.46 5.90
CA LYS A 32 0.65 9.02 7.25
C LYS A 32 1.54 9.66 8.32
N VAL A 33 2.83 9.83 8.06
CA VAL A 33 3.76 10.51 8.98
C VAL A 33 3.35 11.96 9.19
N VAL A 34 3.07 12.69 8.10
CA VAL A 34 2.63 14.09 8.15
C VAL A 34 1.29 14.23 8.88
N LEU A 35 0.36 13.32 8.62
CA LEU A 35 -0.94 13.30 9.27
C LEU A 35 -0.82 13.07 10.79
N ASN A 36 0.04 12.14 11.23
CA ASN A 36 0.29 11.90 12.65
C ASN A 36 0.80 13.16 13.37
N ASP A 37 1.65 13.95 12.72
CA ASP A 37 2.11 15.22 13.28
C ASP A 37 0.97 16.24 13.38
N ALA A 38 0.08 16.31 12.38
CA ALA A 38 -1.06 17.23 12.36
C ALA A 38 -2.15 16.85 13.37
N VAL A 39 -2.38 15.55 13.62
CA VAL A 39 -3.35 15.04 14.61
C VAL A 39 -3.04 15.55 16.02
N ASN A 40 -1.76 15.72 16.35
CA ASN A 40 -1.32 16.20 17.66
C ASN A 40 -1.43 17.73 17.83
N VAL A 41 -1.77 18.48 16.78
CA VAL A 41 -1.86 19.94 16.82
C VAL A 41 -3.29 20.38 17.11
N ASP A 42 -3.45 21.22 18.13
CA ASP A 42 -4.72 21.84 18.50
C ASP A 42 -4.63 23.37 18.41
N LEU A 43 -5.10 23.92 17.28
CA LEU A 43 -5.07 25.37 17.05
C LEU A 43 -5.99 26.14 18.01
N GLN A 44 -7.13 25.56 18.41
CA GLN A 44 -8.06 26.22 19.35
C GLN A 44 -7.44 26.33 20.74
N ARG A 45 -6.72 25.30 21.17
CA ARG A 45 -5.95 25.36 22.42
C ARG A 45 -4.87 26.42 22.33
N ASN A 46 -4.13 26.50 21.22
CA ASN A 46 -3.08 27.49 21.03
C ASN A 46 -3.63 28.93 21.08
N GLU A 47 -4.79 29.17 20.46
CA GLU A 47 -5.47 30.47 20.49
C GLU A 47 -5.87 30.86 21.93
N ARG A 48 -6.48 29.93 22.68
CA ARG A 48 -6.82 30.14 24.10
C ARG A 48 -5.60 30.44 24.97
N LEU A 49 -4.47 29.76 24.74
CA LEU A 49 -3.23 30.01 25.49
C LEU A 49 -2.69 31.42 25.22
N ILE A 50 -2.76 31.90 23.97
CA ILE A 50 -2.37 33.26 23.62
C ILE A 50 -3.32 34.28 24.27
N ASP A 51 -4.62 34.06 24.18
CA ASP A 51 -5.62 34.97 24.75
C ASP A 51 -5.50 35.06 26.28
N ASN A 52 -5.28 33.93 26.95
CA ASN A 52 -5.02 33.90 28.39
C ASN A 52 -3.75 34.66 28.76
N TYR A 53 -2.66 34.46 28.01
CA TYR A 53 -1.42 35.21 28.23
C TYR A 53 -1.64 36.72 28.08
N ILE A 54 -2.26 37.16 26.97
CA ILE A 54 -2.48 38.58 26.70
C ILE A 54 -3.40 39.20 27.76
N SER A 55 -4.52 38.54 28.08
CA SER A 55 -5.47 39.05 29.07
C SER A 55 -4.88 39.12 30.48
N THR A 56 -4.11 38.11 30.90
CA THR A 56 -3.45 38.13 32.21
C THR A 56 -2.29 39.12 32.26
N LEU A 57 -1.56 39.32 31.16
CA LEU A 57 -0.52 40.34 31.05
C LEU A 57 -1.09 41.75 31.16
N LEU A 58 -2.17 42.05 30.42
CA LEU A 58 -2.85 43.35 30.48
C LEU A 58 -3.41 43.61 31.88
N ARG A 59 -4.08 42.63 32.50
CA ARG A 59 -4.62 42.76 33.85
C ARG A 59 -3.52 42.94 34.90
N SER A 60 -2.39 42.23 34.77
CA SER A 60 -1.22 42.43 35.64
C SER A 60 -0.61 43.83 35.50
N ALA A 61 -0.62 44.39 34.29
CA ALA A 61 -0.17 45.76 34.03
C ALA A 61 -1.13 46.82 34.62
N GLU A 62 -2.45 46.62 34.51
CA GLU A 62 -3.45 47.50 35.14
C GLU A 62 -3.37 47.46 36.68
N GLU A 63 -3.07 46.30 37.25
CA GLU A 63 -2.92 46.10 38.69
C GLU A 63 -1.52 46.46 39.21
N ALA A 64 -0.63 47.00 38.37
CA ALA A 64 0.77 47.25 38.72
C ALA A 64 0.95 48.16 39.96
N GLU A 65 0.08 49.16 40.13
CA GLU A 65 0.09 50.05 41.30
C GLU A 65 -0.49 49.40 42.57
N ARG A 66 -1.20 48.28 42.45
CA ARG A 66 -1.85 47.54 43.54
C ARG A 66 -1.09 46.29 43.98
N LYS A 67 0.14 46.08 43.48
CA LYS A 67 0.97 44.92 43.84
C LYS A 67 1.34 44.94 45.33
N ASP A 68 0.99 43.86 46.03
CA ASP A 68 1.39 43.58 47.41
C ASP A 68 2.83 43.04 47.52
N SER A 69 3.28 42.74 48.75
CA SER A 69 4.64 42.24 48.99
C SER A 69 4.92 40.87 48.36
N PHE A 70 3.88 40.04 48.10
CA PHE A 70 4.03 38.71 47.51
C PHE A 70 4.14 38.78 45.97
N SER A 71 3.33 39.63 45.35
CA SER A 71 3.32 39.88 43.90
C SER A 71 4.49 40.75 43.40
N LYS A 72 5.22 41.40 44.31
CA LYS A 72 6.50 42.07 44.00
C LYS A 72 7.70 41.13 43.97
N THR A 73 7.54 39.87 44.37
CA THR A 73 8.67 38.92 44.34
C THR A 73 9.04 38.57 42.90
N ALA A 74 10.34 38.50 42.59
CA ALA A 74 10.82 38.24 41.23
C ALA A 74 10.29 36.92 40.65
N LEU A 75 10.16 35.90 41.51
CA LEU A 75 9.66 34.57 41.13
C LEU A 75 8.15 34.51 40.88
N PHE A 76 7.39 35.58 41.17
CA PHE A 76 5.95 35.60 41.00
C PHE A 76 5.52 35.60 39.53
N ASP A 77 6.25 36.34 38.70
CA ASP A 77 6.02 36.51 37.26
C ASP A 77 7.12 35.83 36.39
N GLU A 78 7.96 34.97 36.99
CA GLU A 78 9.07 34.31 36.29
C GLU A 78 8.57 33.23 35.31
N THR A 79 9.16 33.17 34.12
CA THR A 79 8.83 32.21 33.07
C THR A 79 9.58 30.89 33.23
N GLU A 80 9.01 29.82 32.69
CA GLU A 80 9.66 28.51 32.75
C GLU A 80 10.78 28.39 31.70
N PHE A 81 11.85 27.67 32.03
CA PHE A 81 12.87 27.35 31.05
C PHE A 81 12.31 26.41 29.97
N THR A 82 12.62 26.69 28.71
CA THR A 82 12.34 25.76 27.61
C THR A 82 13.17 24.49 27.74
N THR A 83 12.50 23.33 27.67
CA THR A 83 13.11 22.00 27.82
C THR A 83 12.91 21.13 26.58
N SER A 84 13.30 21.66 25.41
CA SER A 84 13.23 20.90 24.16
C SER A 84 14.28 19.79 24.08
N GLU A 85 13.92 18.71 23.39
CA GLU A 85 14.82 17.61 23.08
C GLU A 85 15.65 17.91 21.82
N ASP A 86 16.96 17.64 21.89
CA ASP A 86 17.85 17.83 20.75
C ASP A 86 17.77 16.64 19.81
N ARG A 87 16.65 16.56 19.07
CA ARG A 87 16.39 15.47 18.11
C ARG A 87 17.47 15.40 17.03
N VAL A 88 18.08 16.54 16.67
CA VAL A 88 19.15 16.62 15.67
C VAL A 88 20.39 15.89 16.18
N LEU A 89 20.82 16.17 17.42
CA LEU A 89 21.97 15.47 18.01
C LEU A 89 21.72 13.97 18.13
N ILE A 90 20.50 13.55 18.51
CA ILE A 90 20.14 12.13 18.60
C ILE A 90 20.20 11.45 17.22
N ALA A 91 19.63 12.09 16.19
CA ALA A 91 19.67 11.58 14.81
C ALA A 91 21.10 11.51 14.26
N LEU A 92 21.94 12.50 14.59
CA LEU A 92 23.35 12.53 14.18
C LEU A 92 24.13 11.36 14.82
N ILE A 93 23.95 11.12 16.12
CA ILE A 93 24.55 9.96 16.81
C ILE A 93 24.07 8.66 16.18
N GLY A 94 22.78 8.55 15.86
CA GLY A 94 22.22 7.39 15.16
C GLY A 94 22.86 7.15 13.79
N SER A 95 23.06 8.22 13.02
CA SER A 95 23.69 8.17 11.70
C SER A 95 25.15 7.73 11.79
N VAL A 96 25.92 8.27 12.75
CA VAL A 96 27.31 7.85 12.98
C VAL A 96 27.38 6.39 13.42
N ARG A 97 26.47 5.94 14.29
CA ARG A 97 26.37 4.52 14.67
C ARG A 97 26.06 3.63 13.46
N GLN A 98 25.14 4.05 12.59
CA GLN A 98 24.83 3.30 11.37
C GLN A 98 26.07 3.13 10.48
N LEU A 99 26.92 4.15 10.37
CA LEU A 99 28.18 4.05 9.61
C LEU A 99 29.18 3.08 10.26
N ILE A 100 29.25 3.02 11.59
CA ILE A 100 30.14 2.12 12.34
C ILE A 100 29.65 0.67 12.30
N GLU A 101 28.33 0.46 12.42
CA GLU A 101 27.69 -0.86 12.53
C GLU A 101 27.38 -1.49 11.15
N ASN A 102 27.60 -0.76 10.03
CA ASN A 102 27.29 -1.27 8.68
C ASN A 102 28.24 -2.41 8.26
N ILE A 103 27.67 -3.57 7.92
CA ILE A 103 28.43 -4.74 7.47
C ILE A 103 28.52 -4.80 5.94
N GLU A 104 27.42 -4.50 5.23
CA GLU A 104 27.31 -4.65 3.77
C GLU A 104 28.25 -3.73 2.98
N TYR A 105 28.36 -2.47 3.38
CA TYR A 105 29.13 -1.43 2.69
C TYR A 105 30.41 -1.03 3.42
N ARG A 106 30.84 -1.85 4.39
CA ARG A 106 31.99 -1.56 5.26
C ARG A 106 33.26 -1.23 4.49
N SER A 107 33.56 -1.99 3.43
CA SER A 107 34.75 -1.82 2.60
C SER A 107 34.79 -0.46 1.88
N ILE A 108 33.62 0.08 1.52
CA ILE A 108 33.49 1.41 0.89
C ILE A 108 33.68 2.51 1.95
N ILE A 109 33.09 2.33 3.13
CA ILE A 109 33.18 3.30 4.23
C ILE A 109 34.64 3.42 4.71
N GLU A 110 35.31 2.30 4.99
CA GLU A 110 36.69 2.27 5.48
C GLU A 110 37.70 2.81 4.45
N LYS A 111 37.34 2.85 3.15
CA LYS A 111 38.16 3.46 2.11
C LYS A 111 38.25 4.99 2.24
N HIS A 112 37.22 5.62 2.78
CA HIS A 112 37.08 7.08 2.84
C HIS A 112 37.09 7.64 4.26
N LEU A 113 36.76 6.83 5.26
CA LEU A 113 36.63 7.23 6.66
C LEU A 113 37.35 6.24 7.56
N ASP A 114 38.17 6.77 8.47
CA ASP A 114 38.82 5.94 9.48
C ASP A 114 37.83 5.51 10.58
N ASN A 115 37.84 4.22 10.92
CA ASN A 115 36.90 3.64 11.88
C ASN A 115 37.14 4.20 13.30
N ASN A 116 38.39 4.49 13.68
CA ASN A 116 38.67 5.06 15.00
C ASN A 116 38.19 6.51 15.08
N SER A 117 38.40 7.31 14.04
CA SER A 117 37.86 8.68 13.97
C SER A 117 36.33 8.73 14.08
N LEU A 118 35.61 7.77 13.46
CA LEU A 118 34.15 7.68 13.60
C LEU A 118 33.72 7.33 15.03
N ARG A 119 34.47 6.46 15.73
CA ARG A 119 34.20 6.11 17.14
C ARG A 119 34.45 7.29 18.07
N GLU A 120 35.54 8.03 17.85
CA GLU A 120 35.85 9.24 18.61
C GLU A 120 34.75 10.30 18.44
N LEU A 121 34.30 10.53 17.19
CA LEU A 121 33.18 11.41 16.90
C LEU A 121 31.90 10.96 17.62
N ALA A 122 31.59 9.66 17.59
CA ALA A 122 30.43 9.12 18.29
C ALA A 122 30.51 9.38 19.80
N CYS A 123 31.66 9.14 20.41
CA CYS A 123 31.90 9.39 21.84
C CYS A 123 31.72 10.88 22.18
N GLU A 124 32.31 11.79 21.40
CA GLU A 124 32.20 13.24 21.66
C GLU A 124 30.74 13.73 21.53
N LEU A 125 30.00 13.26 20.52
CA LEU A 125 28.58 13.58 20.38
C LEU A 125 27.74 13.05 21.55
N ILE A 126 28.04 11.85 22.05
CA ILE A 126 27.38 11.27 23.23
C ILE A 126 27.69 12.08 24.50
N GLU A 127 28.92 12.53 24.69
CA GLU A 127 29.29 13.37 25.82
C GLU A 127 28.54 14.71 25.81
N ILE A 128 28.42 15.33 24.63
CA ILE A 128 27.62 16.56 24.44
C ILE A 128 26.15 16.28 24.78
N LEU A 129 25.61 15.13 24.35
CA LEU A 129 24.24 14.73 24.66
C LEU A 129 24.04 14.58 26.16
N TRP A 130 24.98 13.97 26.88
CA TRP A 130 24.92 13.84 28.34
C TRP A 130 24.96 15.19 29.04
N LYS A 131 25.89 16.08 28.65
CA LYS A 131 25.96 17.46 29.20
C LYS A 131 24.63 18.20 29.00
N LYS A 132 24.07 18.16 27.79
CA LYS A 132 22.76 18.75 27.48
C LYS A 132 21.61 18.12 28.27
N ASN A 133 21.62 16.80 28.46
CA ASN A 133 20.59 16.11 29.23
C ASN A 133 20.66 16.46 30.72
N ILE A 134 21.86 16.61 31.29
CA ILE A 134 22.04 17.07 32.68
C ILE A 134 21.49 18.49 32.82
N GLU A 135 21.82 19.41 31.91
CA GLU A 135 21.27 20.77 31.91
C GLU A 135 19.75 20.76 31.77
N ARG A 136 19.18 19.90 30.91
CA ARG A 136 17.72 19.74 30.80
C ARG A 136 17.10 19.25 32.11
N LYS A 137 17.71 18.28 32.80
CA LYS A 137 17.24 17.80 34.10
C LYS A 137 17.27 18.90 35.15
N LYS A 138 18.35 19.71 35.20
CA LYS A 138 18.43 20.88 36.07
C LYS A 138 17.31 21.88 35.76
N ARG A 139 17.10 22.24 34.49
CA ARG A 139 16.00 23.12 34.07
C ARG A 139 14.63 22.58 34.47
N LYS A 140 14.37 21.28 34.29
CA LYS A 140 13.12 20.64 34.73
C LYS A 140 12.91 20.76 36.24
N PHE A 141 13.97 20.54 37.03
CA PHE A 141 13.92 20.69 38.48
C PHE A 141 13.67 22.15 38.91
N VAL A 142 14.33 23.10 38.25
CA VAL A 142 14.09 24.53 38.48
C VAL A 142 12.66 24.90 38.10
N ASN A 143 12.13 24.44 36.97
CA ASN A 143 10.74 24.68 36.57
C ASN A 143 9.75 24.11 37.59
N SER A 144 9.99 22.91 38.16
CA SER A 144 9.12 22.39 39.21
C SER A 144 9.13 23.27 40.46
N MET A 145 10.30 23.79 40.84
CA MET A 145 10.43 24.68 41.98
C MET A 145 9.77 26.05 41.70
N ILE A 146 9.91 26.59 40.49
CA ILE A 146 9.21 27.80 40.05
C ILE A 146 7.70 27.60 40.13
N ARG A 147 7.16 26.49 39.62
CA ARG A 147 5.72 26.15 39.71
C ARG A 147 5.23 26.12 41.15
N ASP A 148 5.91 25.37 42.01
CA ASP A 148 5.52 25.22 43.42
C ASP A 148 5.54 26.57 44.17
N ILE A 149 6.58 27.38 43.93
CA ILE A 149 6.70 28.71 44.55
C ILE A 149 5.60 29.65 44.02
N ARG A 150 5.37 29.66 42.71
CA ARG A 150 4.33 30.46 42.05
C ARG A 150 2.95 30.12 42.60
N GLU A 151 2.63 28.83 42.74
CA GLU A 151 1.35 28.37 43.27
C GLU A 151 1.15 28.80 44.73
N ARG A 152 2.18 28.65 45.58
CA ARG A 152 2.12 29.07 46.99
C ARG A 152 1.99 30.58 47.16
N LEU A 153 2.66 31.36 46.32
CA LEU A 153 2.55 32.82 46.32
C LEU A 153 1.16 33.27 45.85
N ARG A 154 0.62 32.64 44.81
CA ARG A 154 -0.72 32.90 44.27
C ARG A 154 -1.82 32.76 45.33
N VAL A 155 -1.72 31.79 46.23
CA VAL A 155 -2.72 31.61 47.32
C VAL A 155 -2.73 32.80 48.29
N ARG A 156 -1.64 33.55 48.41
CA ARG A 156 -1.47 34.63 49.39
C ARG A 156 -1.64 36.04 48.82
N THR A 157 -1.93 36.16 47.53
CA THR A 157 -2.12 37.45 46.87
C THR A 157 -3.38 37.46 46.03
N SER A 158 -4.02 38.62 45.92
CA SER A 158 -5.10 38.86 44.98
C SER A 158 -4.61 39.35 43.62
N ALA A 159 -3.30 39.58 43.46
CA ALA A 159 -2.71 40.07 42.23
C ALA A 159 -2.80 39.04 41.10
N THR A 160 -3.07 39.52 39.90
CA THR A 160 -3.08 38.69 38.70
C THR A 160 -1.69 38.18 38.37
N GLN A 161 -1.56 36.86 38.29
CA GLN A 161 -0.38 36.21 37.77
C GLN A 161 -0.48 36.06 36.24
N VAL A 162 0.61 36.37 35.54
CA VAL A 162 0.70 36.22 34.08
C VAL A 162 0.85 34.73 33.73
N GLU A 163 -0.05 34.22 32.90
CA GLU A 163 0.04 32.84 32.37
C GLU A 163 1.16 32.74 31.34
N ASP A 164 1.93 31.66 31.32
CA ASP A 164 3.05 31.51 30.38
C ASP A 164 2.60 30.81 29.08
N VAL A 165 3.16 31.22 27.94
CA VAL A 165 2.88 30.62 26.62
C VAL A 165 4.15 30.52 25.77
N ASP A 166 4.40 29.34 25.22
CA ASP A 166 5.49 29.13 24.27
C ASP A 166 5.05 29.55 22.85
N LEU A 167 5.30 30.83 22.53
CA LEU A 167 4.97 31.41 21.23
C LEU A 167 5.70 30.71 20.07
N TYR A 168 6.87 30.11 20.31
CA TYR A 168 7.60 29.38 19.28
C TYR A 168 6.87 28.08 18.94
N LEU A 169 6.43 27.32 19.94
CA LEU A 169 5.62 26.12 19.70
C LEU A 169 4.31 26.43 18.99
N VAL A 170 3.61 27.49 19.40
CA VAL A 170 2.37 27.91 18.71
C VAL A 170 2.64 28.25 17.25
N LYS A 171 3.73 28.99 16.95
CA LYS A 171 4.10 29.31 15.57
C LYS A 171 4.49 28.07 14.76
N MET A 172 5.20 27.14 15.39
CA MET A 172 5.58 25.88 14.77
C MET A 172 4.36 25.03 14.42
N ASP A 173 3.38 24.95 15.31
CA ASP A 173 2.12 24.23 15.08
C ASP A 173 1.32 24.86 13.93
N LEU A 174 1.21 26.19 13.87
CA LEU A 174 0.62 26.88 12.73
C LEU A 174 1.33 26.52 11.41
N LYS A 175 2.68 26.49 11.41
CA LYS A 175 3.46 26.12 10.23
C LYS A 175 3.31 24.65 9.84
N LYS A 176 3.18 23.73 10.80
CA LYS A 176 2.88 22.32 10.52
C LYS A 176 1.54 22.17 9.82
N ILE A 177 0.50 22.87 10.29
CA ILE A 177 -0.82 22.82 9.65
C ILE A 177 -0.79 23.42 8.24
N GLU A 178 -0.12 24.56 8.05
CA GLU A 178 0.05 25.17 6.72
C GLU A 178 0.70 24.18 5.73
N LYS A 179 1.76 23.48 6.16
CA LYS A 179 2.42 22.45 5.34
C LYS A 179 1.58 21.20 5.13
N PHE A 180 0.85 20.74 6.14
CA PHE A 180 -0.09 19.63 6.01
C PHE A 180 -1.17 19.93 4.97
N GLU A 181 -1.75 21.13 5.00
CA GLU A 181 -2.75 21.55 4.02
C GLU A 181 -2.17 21.62 2.61
N GLU A 182 -0.96 22.18 2.45
CA GLU A 182 -0.26 22.22 1.17
C GLU A 182 -0.05 20.81 0.59
N ILE A 183 0.51 19.90 1.38
CA ILE A 183 0.75 18.50 0.97
C ILE A 183 -0.55 17.79 0.62
N THR A 184 -1.60 17.97 1.44
CA THR A 184 -2.91 17.36 1.18
C THR A 184 -3.51 17.83 -0.14
N ARG A 185 -3.41 19.13 -0.44
CA ARG A 185 -3.89 19.66 -1.73
C ARG A 185 -3.13 19.08 -2.92
N PHE A 186 -1.82 18.84 -2.79
CA PHE A 186 -1.06 18.14 -3.83
C PHE A 186 -1.45 16.67 -3.96
N LEU A 187 -1.71 16.00 -2.83
CA LEU A 187 -2.18 14.63 -2.80
C LEU A 187 -3.52 14.49 -3.53
N GLN A 188 -4.44 15.42 -3.31
CA GLN A 188 -5.78 15.48 -3.91
C GLN A 188 -5.81 15.84 -5.41
N LYS A 189 -4.70 16.19 -6.05
CA LYS A 189 -4.67 16.42 -7.50
C LYS A 189 -4.77 15.13 -8.29
N GLU A 190 -5.51 15.14 -9.39
CA GLU A 190 -5.55 13.99 -10.30
C GLU A 190 -4.17 13.73 -10.92
N ALA A 191 -3.67 12.50 -10.76
CA ALA A 191 -2.42 12.07 -11.38
C ALA A 191 -2.32 10.54 -11.43
N VAL A 192 -1.57 10.03 -12.41
CA VAL A 192 -1.14 8.63 -12.43
C VAL A 192 0.02 8.46 -11.44
N ILE A 193 -0.09 7.49 -10.55
CA ILE A 193 0.91 7.21 -9.50
C ILE A 193 1.75 5.97 -9.79
N SER A 194 1.23 5.04 -10.59
CA SER A 194 1.97 3.87 -11.06
C SER A 194 1.35 3.32 -12.34
N GLU A 195 2.18 2.78 -13.20
CA GLU A 195 1.80 2.05 -14.41
C GLU A 195 2.63 0.76 -14.48
N GLU A 196 1.97 -0.40 -14.49
CA GLU A 196 2.61 -1.70 -14.63
C GLU A 196 2.06 -2.40 -15.88
N ASN A 197 2.96 -2.90 -16.72
CA ASN A 197 2.58 -3.68 -17.89
C ASN A 197 2.50 -5.17 -17.51
N VAL A 198 1.38 -5.81 -17.84
CA VAL A 198 1.13 -7.23 -17.62
C VAL A 198 0.64 -7.82 -18.94
N GLN A 199 1.55 -8.45 -19.71
CA GLN A 199 1.24 -9.26 -20.91
C GLN A 199 0.12 -8.68 -21.79
N GLY A 200 0.39 -7.56 -22.46
CA GLY A 200 -0.60 -6.87 -23.31
C GLY A 200 -1.56 -5.92 -22.58
N PHE A 201 -1.71 -6.05 -21.26
CA PHE A 201 -2.50 -5.14 -20.43
C PHE A 201 -1.62 -4.13 -19.68
N ARG A 202 -2.20 -2.99 -19.32
CA ARG A 202 -1.57 -1.94 -18.53
C ARG A 202 -2.42 -1.63 -17.32
N VAL A 203 -1.89 -1.92 -16.15
CA VAL A 203 -2.53 -1.61 -14.87
C VAL A 203 -2.08 -0.21 -14.46
N VAL A 204 -3.01 0.73 -14.49
CA VAL A 204 -2.79 2.14 -14.16
C VAL A 204 -3.42 2.42 -12.79
N ALA A 205 -2.58 2.75 -11.81
CA ALA A 205 -3.04 3.29 -10.54
C ALA A 205 -3.06 4.81 -10.64
N SER A 206 -4.21 5.40 -10.32
CA SER A 206 -4.42 6.85 -10.34
C SER A 206 -4.91 7.35 -8.99
N LYS A 207 -4.49 8.55 -8.63
CA LYS A 207 -5.00 9.26 -7.46
C LYS A 207 -5.94 10.37 -7.91
N SER A 208 -7.02 10.57 -7.17
CA SER A 208 -8.02 11.61 -7.40
C SER A 208 -8.62 12.09 -6.07
N PRO A 209 -9.22 13.28 -6.02
CA PRO A 209 -10.00 13.67 -4.85
C PRO A 209 -11.26 12.81 -4.77
N PHE A 210 -11.77 12.58 -3.55
CA PHE A 210 -13.11 12.01 -3.41
C PHE A 210 -14.14 12.99 -3.98
N ALA A 211 -15.15 12.48 -4.68
CA ALA A 211 -16.25 13.26 -5.24
C ALA A 211 -17.38 13.47 -4.22
N GLY A 212 -17.52 12.57 -3.24
CA GLY A 212 -18.56 12.66 -2.22
C GLY A 212 -18.33 11.80 -0.99
N ALA A 213 -19.11 12.08 0.07
CA ALA A 213 -19.10 11.31 1.31
C ALA A 213 -19.41 9.81 1.12
N GLY A 214 -20.16 9.47 0.06
CA GLY A 214 -20.44 8.08 -0.31
C GLY A 214 -19.19 7.31 -0.70
N GLU A 215 -18.27 7.93 -1.44
CA GLU A 215 -17.01 7.28 -1.84
C GLU A 215 -16.08 7.07 -0.66
N VAL A 216 -15.98 8.05 0.25
CA VAL A 216 -15.21 7.91 1.50
C VAL A 216 -15.76 6.76 2.35
N LYS A 217 -17.09 6.64 2.42
CA LYS A 217 -17.76 5.54 3.11
C LYS A 217 -17.40 4.18 2.49
N SER A 218 -17.48 4.07 1.16
CA SER A 218 -17.08 2.84 0.44
C SER A 218 -15.62 2.48 0.69
N ALA A 219 -14.71 3.45 0.69
CA ALA A 219 -13.30 3.25 0.98
C ALA A 219 -13.06 2.79 2.44
N SER A 220 -13.82 3.32 3.41
CA SER A 220 -13.71 2.92 4.82
C SER A 220 -14.24 1.52 5.10
N ARG A 221 -15.18 1.00 4.27
CA ARG A 221 -15.98 -0.22 4.54
C ARG A 221 -16.75 -0.20 5.88
N LEU A 222 -16.80 0.95 6.56
CA LEU A 222 -17.50 1.13 7.82
C LEU A 222 -18.92 1.64 7.58
N ARG A 223 -19.85 1.28 8.47
CA ARG A 223 -21.23 1.81 8.49
C ARG A 223 -21.30 3.20 9.14
N VAL A 224 -20.30 4.04 8.87
CA VAL A 224 -20.20 5.39 9.45
C VAL A 224 -20.68 6.43 8.43
N ALA A 225 -21.34 7.47 8.90
CA ALA A 225 -21.71 8.61 8.09
C ALA A 225 -20.53 9.59 7.97
N PHE A 226 -20.08 9.85 6.74
CA PHE A 226 -19.04 10.82 6.43
C PHE A 226 -19.60 12.16 5.94
N SER A 227 -20.93 12.32 5.87
CA SER A 227 -21.59 13.49 5.28
C SER A 227 -21.20 14.81 5.96
N GLU A 228 -21.17 14.85 7.29
CA GLU A 228 -20.79 16.05 8.04
C GLU A 228 -19.30 16.36 7.90
N ALA A 229 -18.44 15.35 8.02
CA ALA A 229 -17.01 15.56 7.84
C ALA A 229 -16.69 16.04 6.42
N TYR A 230 -17.29 15.43 5.40
CA TYR A 230 -16.99 15.73 3.99
C TYR A 230 -17.33 17.17 3.58
N LYS A 231 -18.23 17.88 4.26
CA LYS A 231 -18.47 19.31 4.02
C LYS A 231 -17.19 20.14 4.14
N GLU A 232 -16.28 19.71 5.01
CA GLU A 232 -15.00 20.35 5.27
C GLU A 232 -13.84 19.75 4.43
N TYR A 233 -14.10 18.85 3.48
CA TYR A 233 -13.06 18.12 2.72
C TYR A 233 -12.04 19.04 2.01
N ASN A 234 -12.51 20.20 1.53
CA ASN A 234 -11.65 21.22 0.90
C ASN A 234 -10.75 21.98 1.89
N GLN A 235 -10.96 21.81 3.20
CA GLN A 235 -10.17 22.40 4.28
C GLN A 235 -9.53 21.26 5.10
N PRO A 236 -8.36 20.76 4.68
CA PRO A 236 -7.78 19.51 5.21
C PRO A 236 -7.71 19.43 6.73
N TYR A 237 -7.34 20.52 7.40
CA TYR A 237 -7.26 20.52 8.87
C TYR A 237 -8.64 20.44 9.52
N LYS A 238 -9.63 21.18 9.02
CA LYS A 238 -11.01 21.07 9.53
C LYS A 238 -11.61 19.71 9.25
N TYR A 239 -11.35 19.16 8.06
CA TYR A 239 -11.71 17.78 7.72
C TYR A 239 -11.12 16.79 8.72
N LEU A 240 -9.83 16.89 9.02
CA LEU A 240 -9.16 16.06 10.03
C LEU A 240 -9.83 16.17 11.40
N ARG A 241 -10.12 17.40 11.86
CA ARG A 241 -10.80 17.61 13.15
C ARG A 241 -12.21 17.01 13.18
N SER A 242 -12.95 17.12 12.08
CA SER A 242 -14.26 16.47 11.93
C SER A 242 -14.15 14.94 11.94
N LEU A 243 -13.13 14.36 11.29
CA LEU A 243 -12.85 12.92 11.37
C LEU A 243 -12.50 12.48 12.79
N MET A 244 -11.66 13.24 13.50
CA MET A 244 -11.27 12.97 14.89
C MET A 244 -12.43 13.04 15.88
N SER A 245 -13.48 13.82 15.57
CA SER A 245 -14.67 13.90 16.42
C SER A 245 -15.53 12.63 16.40
N ASN A 246 -15.27 11.73 15.44
CA ASN A 246 -16.03 10.50 15.28
C ASN A 246 -15.31 9.32 15.95
N GLU A 247 -15.81 8.90 17.11
CA GLU A 247 -15.22 7.83 17.94
C GLU A 247 -15.17 6.45 17.24
N LEU A 248 -15.95 6.25 16.17
CA LEU A 248 -15.97 5.00 15.42
C LEU A 248 -14.79 4.86 14.44
N LEU A 249 -14.04 5.94 14.19
CA LEU A 249 -12.93 5.93 13.25
C LEU A 249 -11.59 5.78 13.97
N SER A 250 -10.75 4.89 13.47
CA SER A 250 -9.40 4.71 14.01
C SER A 250 -8.46 5.81 13.48
N PRO A 251 -7.70 6.50 14.36
CA PRO A 251 -6.70 7.47 13.93
C PRO A 251 -5.67 6.90 12.98
N SER A 252 -5.41 5.59 13.09
CA SER A 252 -4.47 4.88 12.23
C SER A 252 -4.92 4.80 10.77
N GLU A 253 -6.20 5.05 10.46
CA GLU A 253 -6.76 4.92 9.11
C GLU A 253 -7.11 6.25 8.45
N PHE A 254 -7.03 7.37 9.18
CA PHE A 254 -7.43 8.68 8.65
C PHE A 254 -6.75 9.04 7.34
N TYR A 255 -5.49 8.64 7.16
CA TYR A 255 -4.72 8.91 5.95
C TYR A 255 -5.39 8.37 4.67
N LYS A 256 -6.17 7.29 4.77
CA LYS A 256 -6.91 6.68 3.64
C LYS A 256 -8.10 7.53 3.19
N TYR A 257 -8.58 8.46 4.02
CA TYR A 257 -9.78 9.26 3.75
C TYR A 257 -9.49 10.60 3.07
N PHE A 258 -8.23 10.90 2.78
CA PHE A 258 -7.83 12.16 2.14
C PHE A 258 -7.75 12.08 0.62
N VAL A 259 -7.53 10.89 0.06
CA VAL A 259 -7.35 10.69 -1.38
C VAL A 259 -7.95 9.36 -1.82
N LYS A 260 -8.57 9.36 -3.00
CA LYS A 260 -9.07 8.16 -3.66
C LYS A 260 -7.94 7.59 -4.51
N ILE A 261 -7.70 6.29 -4.39
CA ILE A 261 -6.79 5.56 -5.28
C ILE A 261 -7.63 4.58 -6.09
N ASP A 262 -7.72 4.84 -7.39
CA ASP A 262 -8.47 4.03 -8.35
C ASP A 262 -7.49 3.25 -9.23
N TYR A 263 -7.86 2.00 -9.51
CA TYR A 263 -7.11 1.12 -10.40
C TYR A 263 -7.91 0.89 -11.68
N LYS A 264 -7.27 1.16 -12.82
CA LYS A 264 -7.80 0.93 -14.15
C LYS A 264 -6.90 -0.05 -14.89
N ILE A 265 -7.51 -0.89 -15.70
CA ILE A 265 -6.76 -1.81 -16.58
C ILE A 265 -7.08 -1.41 -18.00
N LEU A 266 -6.03 -1.10 -18.74
CA LEU A 266 -6.09 -0.72 -20.14
C LEU A 266 -5.57 -1.86 -20.99
N ASN A 267 -6.18 -2.07 -22.16
CA ASN A 267 -5.69 -3.01 -23.15
C ASN A 267 -4.51 -2.42 -23.95
N ARG A 268 -4.04 -3.17 -24.96
CA ARG A 268 -2.93 -2.76 -25.84
C ARG A 268 -3.19 -1.41 -26.52
N ASP A 269 -4.44 -1.15 -26.87
CA ASP A 269 -4.89 0.07 -27.55
C ASP A 269 -5.12 1.25 -26.57
N GLY A 270 -5.03 1.03 -25.25
CA GLY A 270 -5.19 2.05 -24.23
C GLY A 270 -6.63 2.31 -23.80
N TYR A 271 -7.57 1.44 -24.19
CA TYR A 271 -8.96 1.49 -23.74
C TYR A 271 -9.17 0.64 -22.49
N GLU A 272 -10.16 0.98 -21.66
CA GLU A 272 -10.55 0.15 -20.53
C GLU A 272 -11.03 -1.22 -21.02
N VAL A 273 -10.58 -2.27 -20.34
CA VAL A 273 -10.87 -3.65 -20.70
C VAL A 273 -12.38 -3.96 -20.70
N SER A 274 -12.84 -4.61 -21.76
CA SER A 274 -14.16 -5.18 -21.91
C SER A 274 -14.40 -6.38 -20.98
N GLY A 275 -15.64 -6.87 -20.89
CA GLY A 275 -15.96 -8.04 -20.04
C GLY A 275 -15.15 -9.30 -20.38
N GLY A 276 -14.87 -9.53 -21.67
CA GLY A 276 -14.00 -10.63 -22.13
C GLY A 276 -12.55 -10.43 -21.69
N GLU A 277 -11.98 -9.25 -21.99
CA GLU A 277 -10.60 -8.88 -21.61
C GLU A 277 -10.37 -8.86 -20.08
N ARG A 278 -11.42 -8.62 -19.28
CA ARG A 278 -11.33 -8.75 -17.81
C ARG A 278 -11.17 -10.19 -17.36
N SER A 279 -11.88 -11.11 -18.01
CA SER A 279 -11.73 -12.54 -17.76
C SER A 279 -10.33 -13.02 -18.17
N GLU A 280 -9.82 -12.48 -19.29
CA GLU A 280 -8.45 -12.73 -19.76
C GLU A 280 -7.43 -12.26 -18.74
N PHE A 281 -7.51 -10.99 -18.32
CA PHE A 281 -6.63 -10.43 -17.31
C PHE A 281 -6.68 -11.22 -15.99
N ARG A 282 -7.87 -11.63 -15.54
CA ARG A 282 -8.04 -12.43 -14.32
C ARG A 282 -7.30 -13.76 -14.44
N LEU A 283 -7.41 -14.46 -15.58
CA LEU A 283 -6.70 -15.71 -15.82
C LEU A 283 -5.17 -15.49 -15.76
N LEU A 284 -4.67 -14.48 -16.47
CA LEU A 284 -3.23 -14.16 -16.47
C LEU A 284 -2.73 -13.83 -15.06
N GLN A 285 -3.53 -13.12 -14.27
CA GLN A 285 -3.19 -12.78 -12.90
C GLN A 285 -3.18 -14.00 -11.98
N GLU A 286 -4.18 -14.88 -12.05
CA GLU A 286 -4.21 -16.11 -11.25
C GLU A 286 -3.04 -17.04 -11.60
N ILE A 287 -2.70 -17.16 -12.89
CA ILE A 287 -1.53 -17.94 -13.33
C ILE A 287 -0.23 -17.32 -12.80
N LYS A 288 -0.09 -15.98 -12.82
CA LYS A 288 1.08 -15.30 -12.24
C LYS A 288 1.16 -15.48 -10.72
N ASP A 289 0.04 -15.34 -10.02
CA ASP A 289 -0.06 -15.51 -8.57
C ASP A 289 0.25 -16.97 -8.16
N ALA A 290 -0.01 -17.93 -9.05
CA ALA A 290 0.28 -19.35 -8.85
C ALA A 290 1.77 -19.66 -8.63
N GLN A 291 2.68 -18.78 -9.07
CA GLN A 291 4.12 -18.93 -8.80
C GLN A 291 4.48 -18.96 -7.31
N ASN A 292 3.55 -18.56 -6.43
CA ASN A 292 3.72 -18.63 -4.98
C ASN A 292 3.33 -20.00 -4.38
N TYR A 293 2.95 -20.97 -5.20
CA TYR A 293 2.55 -22.31 -4.78
C TYR A 293 3.53 -23.37 -5.34
N ASP A 294 3.35 -24.62 -4.92
CA ASP A 294 4.22 -25.73 -5.32
C ASP A 294 3.81 -26.39 -6.64
N ILE A 295 2.52 -26.32 -7.02
CA ILE A 295 1.95 -26.94 -8.23
C ILE A 295 0.83 -26.04 -8.76
N LEU A 296 0.75 -25.88 -10.09
CA LEU A 296 -0.37 -25.23 -10.78
C LEU A 296 -1.22 -26.27 -11.52
N LEU A 297 -2.51 -26.32 -11.18
CA LEU A 297 -3.51 -27.13 -11.87
C LEU A 297 -4.45 -26.20 -12.64
N ILE A 298 -4.59 -26.44 -13.94
CA ILE A 298 -5.45 -25.64 -14.82
C ILE A 298 -6.48 -26.58 -15.44
N ASP A 299 -7.75 -26.29 -15.23
CA ASP A 299 -8.87 -27.05 -15.76
C ASP A 299 -9.59 -26.23 -16.84
N GLU A 300 -9.57 -26.72 -18.07
CA GLU A 300 -10.19 -26.14 -19.28
C GLU A 300 -10.01 -24.62 -19.42
N PRO A 301 -8.76 -24.12 -19.57
CA PRO A 301 -8.50 -22.68 -19.66
C PRO A 301 -9.11 -22.03 -20.91
N GLU A 302 -9.63 -22.81 -21.86
CA GLU A 302 -10.24 -22.32 -23.10
C GLU A 302 -11.62 -21.68 -22.95
N SER A 303 -12.30 -21.86 -21.82
CA SER A 303 -13.71 -21.45 -21.71
C SER A 303 -13.85 -19.92 -21.83
N SER A 304 -14.44 -19.46 -22.94
CA SER A 304 -14.69 -18.04 -23.27
C SER A 304 -13.51 -17.23 -23.85
N PHE A 305 -12.42 -17.87 -24.28
CA PHE A 305 -11.27 -17.18 -24.88
C PHE A 305 -11.04 -17.56 -26.35
N ASP A 306 -10.46 -16.65 -27.13
CA ASP A 306 -10.10 -16.93 -28.51
C ASP A 306 -8.76 -17.70 -28.62
N ASN A 307 -8.57 -18.37 -29.77
CA ASN A 307 -7.38 -19.18 -30.00
C ASN A 307 -6.09 -18.35 -30.16
N MET A 308 -6.17 -17.07 -30.53
CA MET A 308 -4.98 -16.23 -30.62
C MET A 308 -4.45 -15.89 -29.23
N PHE A 309 -5.32 -15.46 -28.32
CA PHE A 309 -5.01 -15.19 -26.92
C PHE A 309 -4.47 -16.44 -26.20
N LEU A 310 -5.13 -17.59 -26.37
CA LEU A 310 -4.69 -18.85 -25.77
C LEU A 310 -3.28 -19.24 -26.23
N LYS A 311 -2.99 -19.10 -27.52
CA LYS A 311 -1.70 -19.46 -28.09
C LYS A 311 -0.58 -18.49 -27.74
N ASP A 312 -0.83 -17.19 -27.87
CA ASP A 312 0.22 -16.18 -27.83
C ASP A 312 0.46 -15.65 -26.42
N GLU A 313 -0.53 -15.69 -25.52
CA GLU A 313 -0.38 -15.19 -24.15
C GLU A 313 -0.41 -16.33 -23.12
N VAL A 314 -1.48 -17.12 -23.08
CA VAL A 314 -1.69 -18.13 -22.02
C VAL A 314 -0.65 -19.25 -22.11
N ASN A 315 -0.47 -19.86 -23.29
CA ASN A 315 0.50 -20.93 -23.48
C ASN A 315 1.94 -20.48 -23.19
N GLN A 316 2.31 -19.23 -23.54
CA GLN A 316 3.64 -18.71 -23.25
C GLN A 316 3.88 -18.64 -21.74
N ILE A 317 2.93 -18.09 -20.99
CA ILE A 317 3.06 -17.93 -19.54
C ILE A 317 3.06 -19.29 -18.84
N ILE A 318 2.16 -20.20 -19.23
CA ILE A 318 2.15 -21.56 -18.68
C ILE A 318 3.50 -22.24 -18.92
N LYS A 319 4.05 -22.13 -20.13
CA LYS A 319 5.35 -22.75 -20.45
C LYS A 319 6.49 -22.06 -19.70
N GLU A 320 6.45 -20.75 -19.48
CA GLU A 320 7.43 -20.07 -18.63
C GLU A 320 7.38 -20.56 -17.18
N ILE A 321 6.19 -20.67 -16.59
CA ILE A 321 6.00 -21.16 -15.22
C ILE A 321 6.42 -22.63 -15.08
N SER A 322 6.18 -23.45 -16.12
CA SER A 322 6.58 -24.86 -16.13
C SER A 322 8.09 -25.08 -15.95
N LYS A 323 8.91 -24.06 -16.22
CA LYS A 323 10.37 -24.11 -16.00
C LYS A 323 10.74 -24.09 -14.52
N THR A 324 9.88 -23.56 -13.66
CA THR A 324 10.15 -23.38 -12.23
C THR A 324 9.23 -24.20 -11.33
N MET A 325 8.06 -24.61 -11.82
CA MET A 325 7.04 -25.31 -11.05
C MET A 325 6.33 -26.37 -11.93
N PRO A 326 5.93 -27.54 -11.40
CA PRO A 326 5.06 -28.47 -12.12
C PRO A 326 3.71 -27.84 -12.48
N VAL A 327 3.32 -27.94 -13.76
CA VAL A 327 2.03 -27.47 -14.26
C VAL A 327 1.28 -28.64 -14.90
N VAL A 328 0.01 -28.83 -14.51
CA VAL A 328 -0.89 -29.81 -15.12
C VAL A 328 -2.03 -29.05 -15.76
N VAL A 329 -2.24 -29.27 -17.06
CA VAL A 329 -3.33 -28.65 -17.84
C VAL A 329 -4.26 -29.75 -18.32
N VAL A 330 -5.54 -29.61 -18.00
CA VAL A 330 -6.63 -30.42 -18.54
C VAL A 330 -7.34 -29.58 -19.59
N THR A 331 -7.46 -30.08 -20.81
CA THR A 331 -8.06 -29.34 -21.93
C THR A 331 -8.52 -30.30 -23.01
N HIS A 332 -9.56 -29.88 -23.74
CA HIS A 332 -9.99 -30.53 -24.98
C HIS A 332 -9.76 -29.61 -26.20
N ASN A 333 -9.27 -28.39 -25.98
CA ASN A 333 -8.98 -27.43 -27.03
C ASN A 333 -7.62 -27.73 -27.70
N ASN A 334 -7.60 -27.78 -29.04
CA ASN A 334 -6.39 -28.06 -29.80
C ASN A 334 -5.31 -26.98 -29.69
N THR A 335 -5.68 -25.72 -29.55
CA THR A 335 -4.76 -24.59 -29.41
C THR A 335 -3.98 -24.69 -28.10
N VAL A 336 -4.64 -25.10 -27.03
CA VAL A 336 -3.96 -25.36 -25.75
C VAL A 336 -3.26 -26.70 -25.83
N GLY A 337 -3.99 -27.80 -25.99
CA GLY A 337 -3.46 -29.16 -25.88
C GLY A 337 -2.35 -29.50 -26.87
N ALA A 338 -2.45 -29.09 -28.15
CA ALA A 338 -1.45 -29.41 -29.15
C ALA A 338 -0.31 -28.38 -29.23
N SER A 339 -0.60 -27.10 -28.96
CA SER A 339 0.40 -26.03 -29.20
C SER A 339 1.17 -25.60 -27.97
N ILE A 340 0.77 -25.99 -26.75
CA ILE A 340 1.48 -25.64 -25.51
C ILE A 340 2.86 -26.29 -25.41
N GLY A 341 3.09 -27.39 -26.14
CA GLY A 341 4.34 -28.14 -26.09
C GLY A 341 4.55 -28.81 -24.73
N ALA A 342 3.60 -29.65 -24.33
CA ALA A 342 3.67 -30.41 -23.08
C ALA A 342 4.91 -31.32 -23.04
N ASP A 343 5.48 -31.52 -21.85
CA ASP A 343 6.63 -32.42 -21.67
C ASP A 343 6.18 -33.89 -21.45
N TYR A 344 4.92 -34.06 -21.01
CA TYR A 344 4.29 -35.35 -20.74
C TYR A 344 2.79 -35.28 -21.01
N CYS A 345 2.19 -36.37 -21.49
CA CYS A 345 0.77 -36.46 -21.79
C CYS A 345 0.10 -37.57 -20.97
N VAL A 346 -1.12 -37.32 -20.52
CA VAL A 346 -2.00 -38.30 -19.87
C VAL A 346 -3.34 -38.28 -20.57
N TYR A 347 -3.76 -39.45 -21.06
CA TYR A 347 -5.04 -39.65 -21.72
C TYR A 347 -5.94 -40.56 -20.88
N ALA A 348 -7.14 -40.06 -20.57
CA ALA A 348 -8.17 -40.82 -19.88
C ALA A 348 -9.14 -41.44 -20.87
N SER A 349 -9.25 -42.78 -20.85
CA SER A 349 -10.13 -43.55 -21.72
C SER A 349 -11.19 -44.30 -20.92
N LYS A 350 -12.40 -44.36 -21.48
CA LYS A 350 -13.49 -45.23 -21.00
C LYS A 350 -13.66 -46.37 -22.00
N GLU A 351 -13.32 -47.57 -21.58
CA GLU A 351 -13.36 -48.78 -22.41
C GLU A 351 -14.46 -49.73 -21.92
N LEU A 352 -15.03 -50.50 -22.84
CA LEU A 352 -15.97 -51.57 -22.55
C LEU A 352 -15.27 -52.92 -22.72
N GLU A 353 -15.09 -53.66 -21.63
CA GLU A 353 -14.61 -55.05 -21.67
C GLU A 353 -15.74 -55.98 -21.26
N GLY A 354 -16.38 -56.62 -22.25
CA GLY A 354 -17.57 -57.43 -22.02
C GLY A 354 -18.77 -56.57 -21.60
N THR A 355 -19.26 -56.78 -20.38
CA THR A 355 -20.36 -55.99 -19.78
C THR A 355 -19.88 -54.86 -18.87
N ASP A 356 -18.58 -54.83 -18.55
CA ASP A 356 -18.04 -53.90 -17.56
C ASP A 356 -17.37 -52.69 -18.23
N VAL A 357 -17.60 -51.53 -17.62
CA VAL A 357 -16.95 -50.27 -17.99
C VAL A 357 -15.65 -50.16 -17.21
N ILE A 358 -14.53 -50.02 -17.91
CA ILE A 358 -13.21 -49.87 -17.30
C ILE A 358 -12.63 -48.51 -17.72
N TYR A 359 -12.17 -47.75 -16.73
CA TYR A 359 -11.48 -46.49 -16.95
C TYR A 359 -9.98 -46.72 -16.92
N ARG A 360 -9.28 -46.34 -17.98
CA ARG A 360 -7.82 -46.49 -18.11
C ARG A 360 -7.17 -45.13 -18.31
N LEU A 361 -6.00 -44.96 -17.68
CA LEU A 361 -5.11 -43.84 -17.91
C LEU A 361 -3.92 -44.34 -18.70
N TYR A 362 -3.71 -43.74 -19.86
CA TYR A 362 -2.53 -43.95 -20.71
C TYR A 362 -1.62 -42.74 -20.58
N SER A 363 -0.31 -42.97 -20.51
CA SER A 363 0.63 -41.86 -20.37
C SER A 363 1.93 -42.11 -21.12
N GLY A 364 2.63 -41.03 -21.46
CA GLY A 364 3.89 -41.06 -22.21
C GLY A 364 4.34 -39.67 -22.62
N HIS A 365 5.48 -39.58 -23.30
CA HIS A 365 5.91 -38.31 -23.89
C HIS A 365 5.10 -38.02 -25.16
N PRO A 366 4.78 -36.74 -25.47
CA PRO A 366 4.04 -36.41 -26.69
C PRO A 366 4.74 -36.82 -27.99
N THR A 367 6.05 -37.08 -27.97
CA THR A 367 6.82 -37.58 -29.11
C THR A 367 6.83 -39.11 -29.23
N ASP A 368 6.30 -39.84 -28.25
CA ASP A 368 6.25 -41.30 -28.30
C ASP A 368 5.23 -41.77 -29.33
N ARG A 369 5.47 -42.94 -29.92
CA ARG A 369 4.51 -43.55 -30.87
C ARG A 369 3.31 -44.13 -30.15
N GLU A 370 3.49 -44.58 -28.92
CA GLU A 370 2.50 -45.31 -28.14
C GLU A 370 2.45 -44.77 -26.71
N LEU A 371 1.25 -44.68 -26.15
CA LEU A 371 1.01 -44.38 -24.74
C LEU A 371 0.73 -45.68 -24.00
N VAL A 372 1.25 -45.81 -22.77
CA VAL A 372 1.17 -47.05 -21.98
C VAL A 372 0.30 -46.84 -20.75
N SER A 373 -0.57 -47.80 -20.45
CA SER A 373 -1.38 -47.83 -19.22
C SER A 373 -0.71 -48.60 -18.09
N GLN A 374 -1.24 -48.46 -16.87
CA GLN A 374 -0.73 -49.19 -15.69
C GLN A 374 -0.84 -50.72 -15.81
N ASP A 375 -1.80 -51.24 -16.57
CA ASP A 375 -2.00 -52.67 -16.85
C ASP A 375 -1.19 -53.15 -18.07
N GLY A 376 -0.35 -52.30 -18.65
CA GLY A 376 0.57 -52.63 -19.74
C GLY A 376 -0.05 -52.60 -21.14
N LYS A 377 -1.29 -52.12 -21.28
CA LYS A 377 -1.89 -51.88 -22.60
C LYS A 377 -1.26 -50.68 -23.28
N GLN A 378 -1.25 -50.72 -24.60
CA GLN A 378 -0.67 -49.69 -25.46
C GLN A 378 -1.74 -49.12 -26.39
N LEU A 379 -1.70 -47.81 -26.61
CA LEU A 379 -2.50 -47.10 -27.59
C LEU A 379 -1.61 -46.25 -28.50
N SER A 380 -1.99 -46.14 -29.76
CA SER A 380 -1.35 -45.24 -30.73
C SER A 380 -1.52 -43.78 -30.29
N ASN A 381 -0.40 -43.11 -29.99
CA ASN A 381 -0.42 -41.71 -29.57
C ASN A 381 -0.96 -40.80 -30.70
N PHE A 382 -0.63 -41.14 -31.95
CA PHE A 382 -1.12 -40.42 -33.13
C PHE A 382 -2.65 -40.41 -33.20
N ASP A 383 -3.28 -41.58 -33.01
CA ASP A 383 -4.73 -41.71 -33.07
C ASP A 383 -5.39 -41.01 -31.87
N VAL A 384 -4.79 -41.08 -30.68
CA VAL A 384 -5.29 -40.39 -29.49
C VAL A 384 -5.29 -38.87 -29.68
N ILE A 385 -4.19 -38.29 -30.15
CA ILE A 385 -4.08 -36.84 -30.38
C ILE A 385 -5.09 -36.38 -31.43
N LEU A 386 -5.17 -37.06 -32.58
CA LEU A 386 -6.08 -36.67 -33.65
C LEU A 386 -7.55 -36.79 -33.24
N ASN A 387 -7.93 -37.86 -32.56
CA ASN A 387 -9.31 -38.06 -32.13
C ASN A 387 -9.71 -37.07 -31.02
N SER A 388 -8.78 -36.75 -30.10
CA SER A 388 -9.08 -35.90 -28.96
C SER A 388 -9.06 -34.41 -29.30
N LEU A 389 -8.12 -33.96 -30.14
CA LEU A 389 -7.92 -32.53 -30.42
C LEU A 389 -8.40 -32.10 -31.81
N GLU A 390 -8.44 -33.02 -32.79
CA GLU A 390 -8.71 -32.65 -34.20
C GLU A 390 -9.96 -33.32 -34.79
N ALA A 391 -10.79 -33.94 -33.95
CA ALA A 391 -11.99 -34.68 -34.33
C ALA A 391 -11.75 -35.84 -35.33
N GLY A 392 -10.54 -36.42 -35.28
CA GLY A 392 -10.13 -37.60 -36.05
C GLY A 392 -9.39 -37.27 -37.35
N ASP A 393 -8.76 -38.31 -37.91
CA ASP A 393 -7.87 -38.20 -39.07
C ASP A 393 -8.57 -37.64 -40.33
N GLN A 394 -9.80 -38.08 -40.58
CA GLN A 394 -10.55 -37.62 -41.76
C GLN A 394 -10.82 -36.11 -41.69
N ALA A 395 -11.33 -35.61 -40.57
CA ALA A 395 -11.66 -34.20 -40.39
C ALA A 395 -10.41 -33.31 -40.44
N TYR A 396 -9.29 -33.79 -39.89
CA TYR A 396 -7.99 -33.11 -39.98
C TYR A 396 -7.52 -32.99 -41.44
N ASN A 397 -7.53 -34.10 -42.19
CA ASN A 397 -7.05 -34.13 -43.58
C ASN A 397 -7.94 -33.31 -44.53
N GLU A 398 -9.25 -33.28 -44.30
CA GLU A 398 -10.18 -32.42 -45.04
C GLU A 398 -9.90 -30.93 -44.80
N ARG A 399 -9.74 -30.52 -43.53
CA ARG A 399 -9.38 -29.13 -43.18
C ARG A 399 -8.04 -28.74 -43.77
N ARG A 400 -7.03 -29.62 -43.68
CA ARG A 400 -5.70 -29.38 -44.25
C ARG A 400 -5.76 -29.11 -45.76
N LYS A 401 -6.45 -29.95 -46.53
CA LYS A 401 -6.63 -29.74 -47.98
C LYS A 401 -7.34 -28.42 -48.26
N GLY A 402 -8.42 -28.13 -47.55
CA GLY A 402 -9.14 -26.86 -47.68
C GLY A 402 -8.27 -25.64 -47.41
N TYR A 403 -7.39 -25.69 -46.40
CA TYR A 403 -6.43 -24.61 -46.13
C TYR A 403 -5.34 -24.51 -47.20
N GLU A 404 -4.85 -25.63 -47.73
CA GLU A 404 -3.86 -25.66 -48.82
C GLU A 404 -4.41 -25.03 -50.11
N ASP A 405 -5.72 -25.21 -50.39
CA ASP A 405 -6.38 -24.68 -51.59
C ASP A 405 -6.55 -23.15 -51.57
N ILE A 406 -6.68 -22.55 -50.38
CA ILE A 406 -6.90 -21.09 -50.20
C ILE A 406 -5.63 -20.34 -49.76
N LYS A 407 -4.50 -21.05 -49.60
CA LYS A 407 -3.23 -20.45 -49.21
C LYS A 407 -2.60 -19.77 -50.43
N ASP A 408 -2.51 -18.44 -50.40
CA ASP A 408 -1.80 -17.68 -51.41
C ASP A 408 -0.35 -18.20 -51.55
N ARG A 409 0.07 -18.42 -52.80
CA ARG A 409 1.39 -18.98 -53.15
C ARG A 409 2.54 -17.99 -52.97
#